data_AF-A0A7Y6GDT8-F1
#
_entry.id   AF-A0A7Y6GDT8-F1
#
_cell.length_a   1.000
_cell.length_b   1.000
_cell.length_c   1.000
_cell.angle_alpha   90.00
_cell.angle_beta   90.00
_cell.angle_gamma   90.00
#
_symmetry.space_group_name_H-M   'P 1'
#
loop_
_entity.id
_entity.type
_entity.pdbx_description
1 polymer ?
#
loop_
_entity_poly.entity_id
_entity_poly.type
_entity_poly.pdbx_seq_one_letter_code
_entity_poly.pdbx_strand_id
1 'polypeptide(L)'
;MRRVSCARVLPLALLLVTLAAVPADAGAGGAGAGAGAGAVGTVDSARGEAARAVRAHETARARVDRLRAADALPTKIKSAERRRKKIRADLWDMLWAAGRASGDPVAVNKSGRGGKCAFQSRGKKKSKGKNTGKSTGKGKVTAKGTAKATAEKKARDTARSWTAPTRDYWLSAGYAASGARWVHRHTGQDFAVRTGTPVYAVGPGTVRATTCGDGFGNQVVVRHPDGYFTQYAHLSRIDVRAGKRVKAGQRLGLSGATGNVTGPHLHFEVRITPYLGSSVPPLPWLRRKDVRVVR
;
A
#
# COMPACT_ATOMS: atom_id res chain seq x y z
N MET A 1 71.60 -12.20 -26.94
CA MET A 1 71.78 -13.37 -27.84
C MET A 1 71.17 -14.58 -27.11
N ARG A 2 70.21 -15.38 -27.58
CA ARG A 2 69.53 -15.62 -28.87
C ARG A 2 68.03 -15.87 -28.62
N ARG A 3 67.22 -15.58 -29.65
CA ARG A 3 65.77 -15.78 -29.78
C ARG A 3 65.46 -17.17 -30.38
N VAL A 4 64.26 -17.71 -30.11
CA VAL A 4 63.44 -18.61 -30.98
C VAL A 4 61.97 -18.43 -30.51
N SER A 5 61.03 -17.67 -31.13
CA SER A 5 60.17 -17.87 -32.34
C SER A 5 59.58 -19.29 -32.44
N CYS A 6 58.36 -19.61 -32.88
CA CYS A 6 57.17 -18.96 -33.44
C CYS A 6 56.13 -20.12 -33.61
N ALA A 7 54.82 -19.86 -33.59
CA ALA A 7 53.84 -20.37 -34.58
C ALA A 7 52.39 -20.22 -34.10
N ARG A 8 51.65 -19.36 -34.82
CA ARG A 8 50.19 -19.33 -34.91
C ARG A 8 49.77 -20.32 -36.00
N VAL A 9 48.59 -20.96 -35.89
CA VAL A 9 47.72 -21.25 -37.05
C VAL A 9 46.26 -21.27 -36.60
N LEU A 10 45.44 -20.47 -37.28
CA LEU A 10 43.98 -20.59 -37.45
C LEU A 10 43.75 -20.75 -38.97
N PRO A 11 42.76 -21.53 -39.45
CA PRO A 11 41.59 -20.94 -40.14
C PRO A 11 40.28 -21.75 -39.88
N LEU A 12 39.05 -21.21 -39.88
CA LEU A 12 38.18 -20.59 -40.92
C LEU A 12 37.68 -21.54 -42.04
N ALA A 13 36.39 -21.91 -41.99
CA ALA A 13 35.43 -22.19 -43.11
C ALA A 13 34.09 -22.66 -42.48
N LEU A 14 32.95 -21.96 -42.52
CA LEU A 14 32.07 -21.44 -43.59
C LEU A 14 31.12 -22.51 -44.21
N LEU A 15 29.82 -22.27 -43.97
CA LEU A 15 28.56 -22.66 -44.66
C LEU A 15 28.43 -24.02 -45.40
N LEU A 16 27.30 -24.70 -45.15
CA LEU A 16 26.26 -24.88 -46.20
C LEU A 16 24.91 -25.34 -45.63
N VAL A 17 23.87 -24.66 -46.11
CA VAL A 17 22.44 -24.93 -45.97
C VAL A 17 22.04 -25.97 -47.02
N THR A 18 21.23 -26.98 -46.66
CA THR A 18 20.32 -27.66 -47.58
C THR A 18 18.96 -27.93 -46.94
N LEU A 19 17.94 -27.72 -47.76
CA LEU A 19 16.50 -27.74 -47.53
C LEU A 19 15.90 -29.06 -48.06
N ALA A 20 14.69 -29.38 -47.59
CA ALA A 20 13.76 -30.45 -48.02
C ALA A 20 14.03 -31.84 -47.39
N ALA A 21 13.05 -32.65 -46.98
CA ALA A 21 11.66 -32.80 -47.43
C ALA A 21 10.77 -33.42 -46.33
N VAL A 22 9.45 -33.20 -46.44
CA VAL A 22 8.36 -33.82 -45.65
C VAL A 22 8.13 -35.26 -46.09
N PRO A 23 7.76 -36.19 -45.18
CA PRO A 23 6.50 -36.90 -45.40
C PRO A 23 5.57 -36.84 -44.18
N ALA A 24 4.28 -36.85 -44.50
CA ALA A 24 3.17 -36.95 -43.56
C ALA A 24 3.03 -38.38 -43.04
N ASP A 25 2.82 -38.54 -41.74
CA ASP A 25 1.95 -39.59 -41.22
C ASP A 25 1.36 -39.16 -39.86
N ALA A 26 0.15 -39.63 -39.60
CA ALA A 26 -0.78 -39.20 -38.58
C ALA A 26 -0.45 -39.80 -37.20
N GLY A 27 -0.65 -39.04 -36.13
CA GLY A 27 -0.53 -39.56 -34.76
C GLY A 27 -0.70 -38.53 -33.67
N ALA A 28 -1.91 -38.50 -33.10
CA ALA A 28 -2.36 -37.92 -31.84
C ALA A 28 -1.36 -37.24 -30.86
N GLY A 29 -1.75 -36.03 -30.43
CA GLY A 29 -1.65 -35.61 -29.02
C GLY A 29 -0.43 -34.77 -28.63
N GLY A 30 -0.67 -33.50 -28.24
CA GLY A 30 0.32 -32.71 -27.50
C GLY A 30 0.18 -31.20 -27.70
N ALA A 31 -0.64 -30.56 -26.87
CA ALA A 31 -0.67 -29.11 -26.75
C ALA A 31 0.67 -28.60 -26.16
N GLY A 32 1.44 -27.87 -26.97
CA GLY A 32 2.69 -27.21 -26.59
C GLY A 32 2.60 -25.70 -26.77
N ALA A 33 2.97 -24.97 -25.74
CA ALA A 33 2.73 -23.55 -25.50
C ALA A 33 3.45 -22.58 -26.46
N GLY A 34 2.75 -21.50 -26.80
CA GLY A 34 3.32 -20.25 -27.33
C GLY A 34 2.77 -19.04 -26.57
N ALA A 35 3.15 -18.87 -25.30
CA ALA A 35 2.76 -17.73 -24.46
C ALA A 35 3.95 -16.77 -24.29
N GLY A 36 4.03 -15.74 -25.14
CA GLY A 36 5.08 -14.72 -25.07
C GLY A 36 4.59 -13.26 -25.12
N ALA A 37 3.32 -13.00 -25.43
CA ALA A 37 2.83 -11.62 -25.66
C ALA A 37 1.61 -11.20 -24.81
N GLY A 38 0.99 -12.11 -24.04
CA GLY A 38 -0.28 -11.85 -23.34
C GLY A 38 -0.19 -11.25 -21.92
N ALA A 39 0.98 -11.29 -21.27
CA ALA A 39 1.11 -10.90 -19.86
C ALA A 39 1.23 -9.38 -19.65
N VAL A 40 1.81 -8.64 -20.60
CA VAL A 40 2.02 -7.19 -20.46
C VAL A 40 0.70 -6.42 -20.66
N GLY A 41 -0.11 -6.83 -21.64
CA GLY A 41 -1.42 -6.21 -21.92
C GLY A 41 -2.48 -6.42 -20.83
N THR A 42 -2.41 -7.53 -20.09
CA THR A 42 -3.36 -7.83 -19.00
C THR A 42 -3.09 -7.03 -17.73
N VAL A 43 -1.82 -6.79 -17.39
CA VAL A 43 -1.43 -6.01 -16.21
C VAL A 43 -1.72 -4.52 -16.37
N ASP A 44 -1.44 -3.94 -17.54
CA ASP A 44 -1.74 -2.52 -17.81
C ASP A 44 -3.25 -2.25 -17.92
N SER A 45 -4.01 -3.20 -18.48
CA SER A 45 -5.47 -3.16 -18.45
C SER A 45 -6.01 -3.22 -17.01
N ALA A 46 -5.53 -4.15 -16.18
CA ALA A 46 -5.93 -4.27 -14.78
C ALA A 46 -5.59 -3.01 -13.95
N ARG A 47 -4.45 -2.36 -14.22
CA ARG A 47 -4.09 -1.07 -13.61
C ARG A 47 -5.04 0.04 -14.05
N GLY A 48 -5.37 0.10 -15.33
CA GLY A 48 -6.35 1.04 -15.88
C GLY A 48 -7.74 0.86 -15.26
N GLU A 49 -8.18 -0.38 -15.09
CA GLU A 49 -9.42 -0.74 -14.41
C GLU A 49 -9.42 -0.35 -12.93
N ALA A 50 -8.35 -0.66 -12.21
CA ALA A 50 -8.19 -0.26 -10.81
C ALA A 50 -8.25 1.26 -10.67
N ALA A 51 -7.57 2.01 -11.54
CA ALA A 51 -7.63 3.47 -11.54
C ALA A 51 -9.04 4.01 -11.83
N ARG A 52 -9.80 3.39 -12.74
CA ARG A 52 -11.22 3.73 -12.99
C ARG A 52 -12.08 3.46 -11.75
N ALA A 53 -11.90 2.32 -11.11
CA ALA A 53 -12.63 1.92 -9.91
C ALA A 53 -12.32 2.83 -8.70
N VAL A 54 -11.06 3.26 -8.53
CA VAL A 54 -10.66 4.26 -7.53
C VAL A 54 -11.40 5.59 -7.75
N ARG A 55 -11.41 6.09 -9.00
CA ARG A 55 -12.16 7.32 -9.33
C ARG A 55 -13.65 7.17 -9.06
N ALA A 56 -14.25 6.04 -9.45
CA ALA A 56 -15.64 5.74 -9.18
C ALA A 56 -15.95 5.69 -7.66
N HIS A 57 -15.04 5.14 -6.85
CA HIS A 57 -15.18 5.12 -5.40
C HIS A 57 -15.12 6.53 -4.80
N GLU A 58 -14.17 7.38 -5.20
CA GLU A 58 -14.06 8.74 -4.68
C GLU A 58 -15.26 9.61 -5.11
N THR A 59 -15.80 9.42 -6.32
CA THR A 59 -17.06 10.04 -6.77
C THR A 59 -18.25 9.57 -5.93
N ALA A 60 -18.34 8.26 -5.65
CA ALA A 60 -19.40 7.71 -4.80
C ALA A 60 -19.29 8.23 -3.35
N ARG A 61 -18.07 8.39 -2.81
CA ARG A 61 -17.81 9.04 -1.52
C ARG A 61 -18.26 10.50 -1.53
N ALA A 62 -17.88 11.28 -2.55
CA ALA A 62 -18.29 12.67 -2.67
C ALA A 62 -19.82 12.82 -2.74
N ARG A 63 -20.52 11.85 -3.36
CA ARG A 63 -21.99 11.79 -3.33
C ARG A 63 -22.54 11.57 -1.93
N VAL A 64 -21.96 10.65 -1.15
CA VAL A 64 -22.37 10.43 0.25
C VAL A 64 -22.16 11.72 1.06
N ASP A 65 -21.03 12.38 0.89
CA ASP A 65 -20.72 13.63 1.60
C ASP A 65 -21.71 14.75 1.25
N ARG A 66 -22.02 14.93 -0.05
CA ARG A 66 -23.06 15.88 -0.50
C ARG A 66 -24.44 15.58 0.07
N LEU A 67 -24.85 14.31 0.08
CA LEU A 67 -26.16 13.92 0.63
C LEU A 67 -26.24 14.20 2.13
N ARG A 68 -25.15 14.02 2.87
CA ARG A 68 -25.10 14.36 4.30
C ARG A 68 -25.10 15.86 4.53
N ALA A 69 -24.34 16.61 3.73
CA ALA A 69 -24.32 18.07 3.84
C ALA A 69 -25.66 18.73 3.49
N ALA A 70 -26.47 18.07 2.65
CA ALA A 70 -27.81 18.50 2.30
C ALA A 70 -28.91 17.89 3.20
N ASP A 71 -28.54 17.29 4.34
CA ASP A 71 -29.45 16.62 5.28
C ASP A 71 -30.49 15.69 4.60
N ALA A 72 -30.06 14.99 3.55
CA ALA A 72 -30.94 14.14 2.76
C ALA A 72 -31.49 12.96 3.55
N LEU A 73 -32.64 12.43 3.11
CA LEU A 73 -33.30 11.27 3.72
C LEU A 73 -32.32 10.11 4.03
N PRO A 74 -32.39 9.49 5.22
CA PRO A 74 -31.48 8.41 5.63
C PRO A 74 -31.41 7.25 4.63
N THR A 75 -32.51 6.96 3.92
CA THR A 75 -32.58 5.93 2.89
C THR A 75 -31.69 6.25 1.68
N LYS A 76 -31.64 7.52 1.25
CA LYS A 76 -30.76 8.00 0.17
C LYS A 76 -29.29 7.89 0.56
N ILE A 77 -28.95 8.30 1.79
CA ILE A 77 -27.57 8.16 2.32
C ILE A 77 -27.16 6.69 2.39
N LYS A 78 -28.01 5.81 2.95
CA LYS A 78 -27.75 4.36 3.02
C LYS A 78 -27.56 3.75 1.63
N SER A 79 -28.36 4.13 0.64
CA SER A 79 -28.22 3.63 -0.73
C SER A 79 -26.90 4.06 -1.36
N ALA A 80 -26.51 5.33 -1.22
CA ALA A 80 -25.23 5.84 -1.70
C ALA A 80 -24.03 5.15 -1.01
N GLU A 81 -24.12 4.90 0.30
CA GLU A 81 -23.12 4.14 1.04
C GLU A 81 -23.00 2.69 0.55
N ARG A 82 -24.12 2.01 0.27
CA ARG A 82 -24.09 0.65 -0.30
C ARG A 82 -23.37 0.63 -1.64
N ARG A 83 -23.67 1.59 -2.52
CA ARG A 83 -22.97 1.71 -3.82
C ARG A 83 -21.48 1.93 -3.64
N ARG A 84 -21.07 2.87 -2.78
CA ARG A 84 -19.65 3.11 -2.45
C ARG A 84 -18.96 1.83 -1.93
N LYS A 85 -19.61 1.13 -0.98
CA LYS A 85 -19.09 -0.12 -0.40
C LYS A 85 -18.95 -1.21 -1.45
N LYS A 86 -19.91 -1.33 -2.37
CA LYS A 86 -19.85 -2.30 -3.48
C LYS A 86 -18.65 -2.02 -4.38
N ILE A 87 -18.47 -0.78 -4.86
CA ILE A 87 -17.32 -0.41 -5.70
C ILE A 87 -15.99 -0.77 -5.01
N ARG A 88 -15.88 -0.51 -3.71
CA ARG A 88 -14.68 -0.88 -2.95
C ARG A 88 -14.49 -2.40 -2.85
N ALA A 89 -15.57 -3.16 -2.67
CA ALA A 89 -15.52 -4.62 -2.62
C ALA A 89 -15.10 -5.21 -3.97
N ASP A 90 -15.73 -4.75 -5.06
CA ASP A 90 -15.39 -5.16 -6.43
C ASP A 90 -13.90 -4.86 -6.73
N LEU A 91 -13.40 -3.68 -6.35
CA LEU A 91 -11.98 -3.33 -6.47
C LEU A 91 -11.08 -4.22 -5.61
N TRP A 92 -11.51 -4.56 -4.40
CA TRP A 92 -10.75 -5.45 -3.53
C TRP A 92 -10.60 -6.83 -4.18
N ASP A 93 -11.66 -7.39 -4.73
CA ASP A 93 -11.65 -8.71 -5.37
C ASP A 93 -10.79 -8.70 -6.64
N MET A 94 -10.90 -7.65 -7.45
CA MET A 94 -10.05 -7.43 -8.63
C MET A 94 -8.57 -7.37 -8.27
N LEU A 95 -8.18 -6.53 -7.30
CA LEU A 95 -6.78 -6.38 -6.90
C LEU A 95 -6.26 -7.61 -6.14
N TRP A 96 -7.11 -8.31 -5.41
CA TRP A 96 -6.74 -9.59 -4.80
C TRP A 96 -6.46 -10.66 -5.85
N ALA A 97 -7.27 -10.74 -6.90
CA ALA A 97 -7.03 -11.65 -8.02
C ALA A 97 -5.72 -11.31 -8.74
N ALA A 98 -5.49 -10.02 -9.02
CA ALA A 98 -4.25 -9.56 -9.65
C ALA A 98 -3.01 -9.77 -8.77
N GLY A 99 -3.09 -9.47 -7.46
CA GLY A 99 -2.00 -9.64 -6.51
C GLY A 99 -1.55 -11.08 -6.31
N ARG A 100 -2.47 -12.06 -6.45
CA ARG A 100 -2.11 -13.48 -6.51
C ARG A 100 -1.34 -13.84 -7.78
N ALA A 101 -1.61 -13.16 -8.89
CA ALA A 101 -0.90 -13.37 -10.15
C ALA A 101 0.47 -12.67 -10.18
N SER A 102 0.63 -11.54 -9.47
CA SER A 102 1.85 -10.72 -9.50
C SER A 102 2.79 -10.89 -8.30
N GLY A 103 2.39 -11.61 -7.25
CA GLY A 103 3.23 -11.80 -6.05
C GLY A 103 3.42 -10.52 -5.21
N ASP A 104 2.39 -9.67 -5.13
CA ASP A 104 2.44 -8.37 -4.41
C ASP A 104 3.05 -8.52 -3.00
N PRO A 105 4.12 -7.78 -2.65
CA PRO A 105 4.82 -7.94 -1.37
C PRO A 105 3.97 -7.49 -0.16
N VAL A 106 2.92 -6.69 -0.38
CA VAL A 106 1.87 -6.39 0.60
C VAL A 106 0.74 -7.41 0.48
N ALA A 107 1.03 -8.67 0.12
CA ALA A 107 0.11 -9.79 0.16
C ALA A 107 -0.39 -10.01 1.59
N VAL A 108 -1.34 -9.17 1.95
CA VAL A 108 -2.21 -9.34 3.08
C VAL A 108 -3.17 -10.46 2.70
N ASN A 109 -3.22 -11.54 3.46
CA ASN A 109 -4.22 -12.60 3.18
C ASN A 109 -5.65 -12.03 3.19
N LYS A 110 -6.71 -12.77 2.79
CA LYS A 110 -8.10 -12.22 2.82
C LYS A 110 -8.54 -11.68 4.19
N SER A 111 -7.98 -12.20 5.30
CA SER A 111 -8.23 -11.61 6.62
C SER A 111 -7.67 -10.20 6.71
N GLY A 112 -6.59 -9.96 5.98
CA GLY A 112 -5.82 -8.75 5.69
C GLY A 112 -4.42 -8.77 6.32
N ARG A 113 -3.96 -9.85 6.96
CA ARG A 113 -2.64 -9.87 7.63
C ARG A 113 -1.56 -10.20 6.60
N GLY A 114 -0.56 -9.33 6.46
CA GLY A 114 0.58 -9.50 5.54
C GLY A 114 1.86 -9.92 6.25
N GLY A 115 2.96 -9.97 5.48
CA GLY A 115 4.28 -10.43 5.90
C GLY A 115 4.83 -9.80 7.19
N LYS A 116 5.84 -10.45 7.76
CA LYS A 116 6.53 -10.03 9.00
C LYS A 116 7.96 -9.65 8.67
N CYS A 117 8.37 -8.44 9.05
CA CYS A 117 9.79 -8.08 9.11
C CYS A 117 10.32 -8.26 10.53
N ALA A 118 11.64 -8.39 10.63
CA ALA A 118 12.33 -8.36 11.91
C ALA A 118 12.00 -7.05 12.63
N PHE A 119 11.22 -7.13 13.70
CA PHE A 119 10.97 -6.01 14.59
C PHE A 119 12.29 -5.63 15.24
N GLN A 120 12.79 -4.44 14.91
CA GLN A 120 14.00 -3.90 15.52
C GLN A 120 13.60 -3.28 16.86
N SER A 121 13.64 -4.09 17.92
CA SER A 121 13.29 -3.62 19.27
C SER A 121 14.21 -2.46 19.66
N ARG A 122 13.65 -1.40 20.25
CA ARG A 122 14.43 -0.44 21.03
C ARG A 122 15.30 -1.22 22.02
N GLY A 123 16.61 -0.96 22.07
CA GLY A 123 17.46 -1.43 23.16
C GLY A 123 16.75 -1.16 24.49
N LYS A 124 16.51 -2.21 25.28
CA LYS A 124 15.73 -2.12 26.52
C LYS A 124 16.47 -1.22 27.53
N LYS A 125 16.03 0.03 27.72
CA LYS A 125 16.09 0.63 29.06
C LYS A 125 14.85 0.17 29.82
N LYS A 126 15.06 -0.72 30.80
CA LYS A 126 14.03 -1.23 31.71
C LYS A 126 13.50 -0.05 32.55
N SER A 127 12.25 0.36 32.36
CA SER A 127 11.48 1.01 33.43
C SER A 127 10.43 0.02 33.93
N LYS A 128 10.66 -0.51 35.13
CA LYS A 128 9.68 -1.32 35.87
C LYS A 128 8.63 -0.36 36.43
N GLY A 129 7.46 -0.29 35.81
CA GLY A 129 6.25 0.26 36.42
C GLY A 129 5.27 -0.87 36.66
N LYS A 130 5.15 -1.32 37.92
CA LYS A 130 4.08 -2.23 38.36
C LYS A 130 2.75 -1.49 38.24
N ASN A 131 1.74 -2.14 37.63
CA ASN A 131 0.36 -1.76 37.86
C ASN A 131 -0.46 -3.02 38.12
N THR A 132 -0.62 -3.32 39.40
CA THR A 132 -1.65 -4.21 39.95
C THR A 132 -2.94 -3.39 40.07
N GLY A 133 -3.98 -3.80 39.35
CA GLY A 133 -5.29 -3.16 39.41
C GLY A 133 -6.37 -4.14 38.99
N LYS A 134 -6.78 -4.97 39.94
CA LYS A 134 -7.95 -5.86 39.89
C LYS A 134 -9.21 -5.00 39.98
N SER A 135 -10.18 -5.23 39.10
CA SER A 135 -11.56 -4.77 39.30
C SER A 135 -12.53 -5.73 38.64
N THR A 136 -13.08 -6.60 39.48
CA THR A 136 -14.36 -7.31 39.32
C THR A 136 -15.52 -6.32 39.29
N GLY A 137 -16.58 -6.62 38.54
CA GLY A 137 -17.85 -5.88 38.61
C GLY A 137 -18.76 -6.13 37.40
N LYS A 138 -19.65 -7.13 37.52
CA LYS A 138 -20.79 -7.33 36.62
C LYS A 138 -21.82 -6.23 36.88
N GLY A 139 -22.35 -5.64 35.82
CA GLY A 139 -23.54 -4.78 35.85
C GLY A 139 -24.20 -4.78 34.48
N LYS A 140 -25.36 -5.43 34.38
CA LYS A 140 -26.19 -5.56 33.17
C LYS A 140 -27.12 -4.34 33.12
N VAL A 141 -27.01 -3.50 32.09
CA VAL A 141 -28.02 -2.46 31.80
C VAL A 141 -28.27 -2.39 30.30
N THR A 142 -29.53 -2.55 29.93
CA THR A 142 -30.08 -2.45 28.59
C THR A 142 -30.03 -1.00 28.09
N ALA A 143 -29.31 -0.73 26.99
CA ALA A 143 -29.28 0.60 26.37
C ALA A 143 -29.22 0.49 24.84
N LYS A 144 -30.37 0.34 24.20
CA LYS A 144 -30.48 0.22 22.72
C LYS A 144 -30.58 1.59 21.99
N GLY A 145 -30.55 2.71 22.72
CA GLY A 145 -30.68 4.07 22.16
C GLY A 145 -29.40 4.94 22.16
N THR A 146 -28.37 4.60 22.95
CA THR A 146 -27.18 5.46 23.15
C THR A 146 -26.00 5.13 22.23
N ALA A 147 -26.03 3.97 21.56
CA ALA A 147 -24.91 3.46 20.76
C ALA A 147 -24.61 4.31 19.50
N LYS A 148 -25.62 4.95 18.90
CA LYS A 148 -25.45 5.75 17.68
C LYS A 148 -24.83 7.13 17.98
N ALA A 149 -25.34 7.83 18.99
CA ALA A 149 -24.81 9.12 19.42
C ALA A 149 -23.39 9.00 20.01
N THR A 150 -23.09 7.91 20.74
CA THR A 150 -21.72 7.64 21.21
C THR A 150 -20.78 7.20 20.08
N ALA A 151 -21.25 6.46 19.07
CA ALA A 151 -20.44 6.13 17.89
C ALA A 151 -20.11 7.37 17.04
N GLU A 152 -21.07 8.28 16.87
CA GLU A 152 -20.88 9.54 16.15
C GLU A 152 -19.97 10.51 16.92
N LYS A 153 -20.12 10.63 18.24
CA LYS A 153 -19.20 11.43 19.09
C LYS A 153 -17.79 10.85 19.08
N LYS A 154 -17.63 9.53 19.22
CA LYS A 154 -16.32 8.84 19.16
C LYS A 154 -15.67 8.96 17.78
N ALA A 155 -16.45 8.99 16.70
CA ALA A 155 -15.98 9.27 15.34
C ALA A 155 -15.53 10.74 15.16
N ARG A 156 -16.21 11.70 15.81
CA ARG A 156 -15.84 13.12 15.83
C ARG A 156 -14.59 13.38 16.70
N ASP A 157 -14.46 12.74 17.85
CA ASP A 157 -13.27 12.84 18.72
C ASP A 157 -12.05 12.19 18.07
N THR A 158 -12.24 11.16 17.24
CA THR A 158 -11.18 10.63 16.38
C THR A 158 -10.87 11.51 15.17
N ALA A 159 -11.78 12.39 14.73
CA ALA A 159 -11.49 13.39 13.69
C ALA A 159 -10.59 14.54 14.22
N ARG A 160 -10.73 14.96 15.49
CA ARG A 160 -9.79 15.90 16.14
C ARG A 160 -8.40 15.32 16.45
N SER A 161 -8.15 14.06 16.10
CA SER A 161 -6.95 13.33 16.49
C SER A 161 -5.92 13.15 15.37
N TRP A 162 -6.20 13.49 14.11
CA TRP A 162 -5.27 13.20 13.01
C TRP A 162 -4.05 14.12 13.01
N THR A 163 -2.93 13.66 12.46
CA THR A 163 -1.65 14.39 12.42
C THR A 163 -0.92 14.15 11.09
N ALA A 164 0.06 15.01 10.78
CA ALA A 164 1.03 14.77 9.71
C ALA A 164 1.85 13.48 9.97
N PRO A 165 2.27 12.77 8.91
CA PRO A 165 2.97 11.48 9.03
C PRO A 165 4.42 11.63 9.50
N THR A 166 5.01 12.82 9.37
CA THR A 166 6.35 13.18 9.84
C THR A 166 6.40 14.69 10.12
N ARG A 167 7.54 15.18 10.63
CA ARG A 167 7.81 16.61 10.90
C ARG A 167 9.06 17.05 10.15
N ASP A 168 9.29 18.36 10.10
CA ASP A 168 10.51 18.98 9.56
C ASP A 168 10.85 18.50 8.13
N TYR A 169 9.81 18.46 7.31
CA TYR A 169 9.85 17.97 5.93
C TYR A 169 9.67 19.09 4.91
N TRP A 170 9.96 18.72 3.67
CA TRP A 170 9.69 19.48 2.45
C TRP A 170 8.94 18.51 1.52
N LEU A 171 7.85 18.95 0.89
CA LEU A 171 7.14 18.13 -0.08
C LEU A 171 7.99 18.03 -1.35
N SER A 172 8.37 16.80 -1.72
CA SER A 172 9.15 16.54 -2.93
C SER A 172 8.25 16.01 -4.05
N ALA A 173 8.21 14.70 -4.30
CA ALA A 173 7.40 14.13 -5.36
C ALA A 173 5.92 14.02 -4.95
N GLY A 174 5.06 14.70 -5.72
CA GLY A 174 3.62 14.67 -5.53
C GLY A 174 2.96 13.39 -6.06
N TYR A 175 1.75 13.12 -5.56
CA TYR A 175 0.91 12.05 -6.08
C TYR A 175 0.63 12.23 -7.57
N ALA A 176 0.67 11.12 -8.29
CA ALA A 176 0.48 11.01 -9.73
C ALA A 176 1.54 11.72 -10.60
N ALA A 177 2.67 12.15 -10.02
CA ALA A 177 3.83 12.62 -10.76
C ALA A 177 4.32 11.55 -11.74
N SER A 178 4.80 11.98 -12.91
CA SER A 178 5.26 11.12 -14.01
C SER A 178 6.64 11.59 -14.51
N GLY A 179 7.40 10.71 -15.17
CA GLY A 179 8.70 11.02 -15.74
C GLY A 179 9.69 9.87 -15.57
N ALA A 180 10.94 10.06 -16.03
CA ALA A 180 11.97 9.01 -16.14
C ALA A 180 12.32 8.29 -14.82
N ARG A 181 12.00 8.87 -13.66
CA ARG A 181 12.25 8.26 -12.34
C ARG A 181 11.25 7.17 -11.97
N TRP A 182 10.19 7.02 -12.76
CA TRP A 182 9.08 6.15 -12.43
C TRP A 182 8.68 5.34 -13.66
N VAL A 183 8.63 4.01 -13.51
CA VAL A 183 8.06 3.13 -14.56
C VAL A 183 6.58 3.47 -14.80
N HIS A 184 5.90 4.03 -13.78
CA HIS A 184 4.49 4.46 -13.81
C HIS A 184 4.28 5.78 -13.05
N ARG A 185 3.04 6.17 -12.78
CA ARG A 185 2.78 7.38 -11.97
C ARG A 185 3.12 7.13 -10.49
N HIS A 186 3.69 8.12 -9.84
CA HIS A 186 3.98 8.11 -8.41
C HIS A 186 2.70 7.89 -7.59
N THR A 187 2.67 6.91 -6.69
CA THR A 187 1.46 6.41 -6.00
C THR A 187 1.17 7.08 -4.66
N GLY A 188 2.08 7.93 -4.19
CA GLY A 188 2.03 8.55 -2.87
C GLY A 188 2.43 10.01 -2.88
N GLN A 189 2.64 10.54 -1.68
CA GLN A 189 3.27 11.82 -1.46
C GLN A 189 4.60 11.58 -0.77
N ASP A 190 5.66 12.14 -1.32
CA ASP A 190 6.97 12.09 -0.70
C ASP A 190 7.21 13.31 0.19
N PHE A 191 7.74 13.02 1.37
CA PHE A 191 8.17 13.98 2.37
C PHE A 191 9.69 13.86 2.49
N ALA A 192 10.44 14.79 1.91
CA ALA A 192 11.88 14.83 2.03
C ALA A 192 12.25 15.11 3.49
N VAL A 193 12.95 14.15 4.11
CA VAL A 193 13.38 14.19 5.52
C VAL A 193 14.68 13.42 5.66
N ARG A 194 15.51 13.79 6.64
CA ARG A 194 16.74 13.05 6.94
C ARG A 194 16.42 11.62 7.40
N THR A 195 17.31 10.67 7.12
CA THR A 195 17.26 9.34 7.74
C THR A 195 17.22 9.47 9.26
N GLY A 196 16.36 8.69 9.91
CA GLY A 196 16.18 8.73 11.36
C GLY A 196 15.08 9.68 11.84
N THR A 197 14.41 10.41 10.94
CA THR A 197 13.30 11.30 11.32
C THR A 197 12.09 10.47 11.79
N PRO A 198 11.45 10.80 12.92
CA PRO A 198 10.29 10.06 13.42
C PRO A 198 9.10 10.03 12.46
N VAL A 199 8.58 8.83 12.19
CA VAL A 199 7.37 8.63 11.38
C VAL A 199 6.21 8.19 12.27
N TYR A 200 5.04 8.82 12.09
CA TYR A 200 3.87 8.69 12.96
C TYR A 200 2.65 8.17 12.21
N ALA A 201 1.80 7.41 12.90
CA ALA A 201 0.49 7.09 12.40
C ALA A 201 -0.34 8.37 12.26
N VAL A 202 -0.82 8.68 11.05
CA VAL A 202 -1.62 9.89 10.82
C VAL A 202 -2.96 9.85 11.54
N GLY A 203 -3.45 8.67 11.89
CA GLY A 203 -4.76 8.45 12.50
C GLY A 203 -4.81 7.17 13.33
N PRO A 204 -5.88 6.98 14.13
CA PRO A 204 -6.09 5.74 14.86
C PRO A 204 -6.30 4.57 13.88
N GLY A 205 -5.80 3.39 14.22
CA GLY A 205 -5.94 2.22 13.36
C GLY A 205 -5.32 0.96 13.91
N THR A 206 -5.22 -0.05 13.04
CA THR A 206 -4.54 -1.32 13.32
C THR A 206 -3.46 -1.53 12.26
N VAL A 207 -2.23 -1.80 12.69
CA VAL A 207 -1.13 -2.16 11.79
C VAL A 207 -1.51 -3.45 11.05
N ARG A 208 -1.62 -3.34 9.74
CA ARG A 208 -2.07 -4.39 8.86
C ARG A 208 -0.95 -5.33 8.45
N ALA A 209 0.18 -4.73 8.07
CA ALA A 209 1.37 -5.42 7.59
C ALA A 209 2.62 -4.60 7.92
N THR A 210 3.75 -5.30 7.98
CA THR A 210 5.09 -4.72 8.02
C THR A 210 5.95 -5.50 7.04
N THR A 211 6.37 -4.89 5.94
CA THR A 211 7.15 -5.58 4.88
C THR A 211 8.52 -4.91 4.68
N CYS A 212 9.43 -5.64 4.05
CA CYS A 212 10.85 -5.31 3.89
C CYS A 212 11.37 -6.04 2.66
N GLY A 213 12.38 -5.47 2.00
CA GLY A 213 13.06 -6.08 0.86
C GLY A 213 12.37 -5.93 -0.50
N ASP A 214 11.28 -5.18 -0.58
CA ASP A 214 10.63 -4.82 -1.85
C ASP A 214 11.04 -3.41 -2.32
N GLY A 215 10.45 -2.93 -3.43
CA GLY A 215 10.72 -1.58 -3.96
C GLY A 215 10.37 -0.45 -3.00
N PHE A 216 9.44 -0.65 -2.04
CA PHE A 216 9.12 0.29 -0.96
C PHE A 216 10.07 0.14 0.25
N GLY A 217 10.95 -0.85 0.25
CA GLY A 217 11.87 -1.13 1.34
C GLY A 217 11.12 -1.54 2.61
N ASN A 218 11.58 -1.03 3.76
CA ASN A 218 10.85 -1.25 5.00
C ASN A 218 9.61 -0.37 5.06
N GLN A 219 8.47 -0.97 5.35
CA GLN A 219 7.21 -0.25 5.39
C GLN A 219 6.22 -0.75 6.43
N VAL A 220 5.32 0.15 6.80
CA VAL A 220 4.18 -0.11 7.67
C VAL A 220 2.91 0.23 6.92
N VAL A 221 1.90 -0.64 6.99
CA VAL A 221 0.55 -0.34 6.50
C VAL A 221 -0.40 -0.31 7.69
N VAL A 222 -1.21 0.73 7.82
CA VAL A 222 -2.20 0.91 8.89
C VAL A 222 -3.60 0.95 8.30
N ARG A 223 -4.51 0.12 8.81
CA ARG A 223 -5.94 0.17 8.48
C ARG A 223 -6.67 1.09 9.45
N HIS A 224 -7.42 2.05 8.91
CA HIS A 224 -8.21 2.99 9.68
C HIS A 224 -9.68 2.55 9.84
N PRO A 225 -10.41 3.08 10.85
CA PRO A 225 -11.82 2.76 11.08
C PRO A 225 -12.76 3.11 9.92
N ASP A 226 -12.43 4.15 9.16
CA ASP A 226 -13.20 4.58 7.98
C ASP A 226 -12.93 3.72 6.73
N GLY A 227 -12.05 2.71 6.87
CA GLY A 227 -11.78 1.70 5.87
C GLY A 227 -10.71 2.08 4.85
N TYR A 228 -10.06 3.23 4.99
CA TYR A 228 -8.83 3.56 4.27
C TYR A 228 -7.63 2.86 4.90
N PHE A 229 -6.58 2.73 4.12
CA PHE A 229 -5.27 2.26 4.53
C PHE A 229 -4.25 3.38 4.32
N THR A 230 -3.29 3.50 5.22
CA THR A 230 -2.13 4.37 5.02
C THR A 230 -0.86 3.54 5.02
N GLN A 231 0.06 3.87 4.11
CA GLN A 231 1.36 3.22 3.99
C GLN A 231 2.45 4.23 4.31
N TYR A 232 3.49 3.75 4.98
CA TYR A 232 4.67 4.52 5.38
C TYR A 232 5.88 3.70 4.93
N ALA A 233 6.56 4.14 3.88
CA ALA A 233 7.62 3.38 3.21
C ALA A 233 9.00 4.02 3.33
N HIS A 234 10.01 3.31 2.83
CA HIS A 234 11.43 3.66 2.85
C HIS A 234 12.01 3.85 4.25
N LEU A 235 11.46 3.17 5.25
CA LEU A 235 11.84 3.35 6.65
C LEU A 235 13.25 2.80 6.93
N SER A 236 14.05 3.49 7.73
CA SER A 236 15.30 2.90 8.26
C SER A 236 15.02 1.90 9.38
N ARG A 237 13.90 2.08 10.10
CA ARG A 237 13.51 1.25 11.24
C ARG A 237 11.99 1.17 11.39
N ILE A 238 11.50 -0.01 11.75
CA ILE A 238 10.09 -0.26 12.11
C ILE A 238 9.98 -0.51 13.64
N ASP A 239 9.17 0.31 14.32
CA ASP A 239 8.93 0.27 15.79
C ASP A 239 7.61 -0.45 16.16
N VAL A 240 6.91 -1.04 15.19
CA VAL A 240 5.60 -1.70 15.38
C VAL A 240 5.53 -3.06 14.70
N ARG A 241 4.49 -3.85 15.02
CA ARG A 241 4.24 -5.18 14.44
C ARG A 241 2.81 -5.25 13.90
N ALA A 242 2.60 -6.09 12.90
CA ALA A 242 1.26 -6.41 12.40
C ALA A 242 0.33 -6.85 13.56
N GLY A 243 -0.93 -6.41 13.51
CA GLY A 243 -1.94 -6.61 14.54
C GLY A 243 -1.96 -5.54 15.65
N LYS A 244 -0.90 -4.73 15.80
CA LYS A 244 -0.84 -3.69 16.83
C LYS A 244 -1.88 -2.59 16.57
N ARG A 245 -2.67 -2.21 17.58
CA ARG A 245 -3.50 -1.01 17.54
C ARG A 245 -2.62 0.22 17.76
N VAL A 246 -2.87 1.26 16.97
CA VAL A 246 -2.14 2.53 17.03
C VAL A 246 -3.11 3.68 17.20
N LYS A 247 -2.69 4.69 17.96
CA LYS A 247 -3.36 5.99 18.00
C LYS A 247 -2.73 6.91 16.96
N ALA A 248 -3.43 7.96 16.59
CA ALA A 248 -2.83 9.04 15.82
C ALA A 248 -1.64 9.65 16.59
N GLY A 249 -0.59 10.07 15.88
CA GLY A 249 0.65 10.57 16.49
C GLY A 249 1.51 9.49 17.15
N GLN A 250 1.07 8.23 17.17
CA GLN A 250 1.92 7.15 17.66
C GLN A 250 3.04 6.87 16.67
N ARG A 251 4.29 6.86 17.15
CA ARG A 251 5.45 6.54 16.31
C ARG A 251 5.38 5.11 15.77
N LEU A 252 5.55 4.98 14.46
CA LEU A 252 5.56 3.73 13.71
C LEU A 252 6.99 3.26 13.40
N GLY A 253 7.92 4.19 13.27
CA GLY A 253 9.29 3.91 12.86
C GLY A 253 10.10 5.18 12.66
N LEU A 254 11.20 5.06 11.91
CA LEU A 254 12.05 6.17 11.50
C LEU A 254 12.18 6.17 9.97
N SER A 255 12.18 7.35 9.35
CA SER A 255 12.44 7.51 7.91
C SER A 255 13.83 7.00 7.53
N GLY A 256 14.03 6.70 6.27
CA GLY A 256 15.30 6.21 5.76
C GLY A 256 15.39 6.31 4.25
N ALA A 257 16.17 5.41 3.68
CA ALA A 257 16.39 5.30 2.25
C ALA A 257 16.45 3.82 1.81
N THR A 258 15.61 2.97 2.40
CA THR A 258 15.55 1.54 2.00
C THR A 258 14.62 1.33 0.81
N GLY A 259 14.92 0.35 -0.04
CA GLY A 259 14.14 0.08 -1.25
C GLY A 259 14.65 0.88 -2.45
N ASN A 260 13.80 1.08 -3.46
CA ASN A 260 14.15 1.82 -4.65
C ASN A 260 13.93 3.32 -4.44
N VAL A 261 14.98 4.04 -4.04
CA VAL A 261 14.92 5.47 -3.72
C VAL A 261 16.15 6.21 -4.24
N THR A 262 15.99 7.50 -4.52
CA THR A 262 17.10 8.39 -4.91
C THR A 262 17.75 9.11 -3.73
N GLY A 263 17.14 9.06 -2.54
CA GLY A 263 17.64 9.68 -1.33
C GLY A 263 16.67 9.55 -0.16
N PRO A 264 17.05 9.99 1.05
CA PRO A 264 16.21 9.87 2.24
C PRO A 264 14.90 10.65 2.13
N HIS A 265 13.78 9.96 2.30
CA HIS A 265 12.45 10.55 2.37
C HIS A 265 11.46 9.57 3.04
N LEU A 266 10.27 10.06 3.36
CA LEU A 266 9.11 9.23 3.67
C LEU A 266 8.18 9.23 2.47
N HIS A 267 7.96 8.05 1.89
CA HIS A 267 6.87 7.85 0.93
C HIS A 267 5.59 7.49 1.69
N PHE A 268 4.55 8.29 1.49
CA PHE A 268 3.26 8.15 2.18
C PHE A 268 2.12 7.95 1.20
N GLU A 269 1.42 6.82 1.29
CA GLU A 269 0.22 6.56 0.49
C GLU A 269 -1.05 6.52 1.35
N VAL A 270 -2.16 6.86 0.70
CA VAL A 270 -3.51 6.57 1.18
C VAL A 270 -4.17 5.65 0.16
N ARG A 271 -4.76 4.54 0.61
CA ARG A 271 -5.36 3.52 -0.25
C ARG A 271 -6.78 3.17 0.18
N ILE A 272 -7.64 2.79 -0.78
CA ILE A 272 -9.02 2.34 -0.49
C ILE A 272 -9.12 0.83 -0.26
N THR A 273 -8.11 0.07 -0.67
CA THR A 273 -7.90 -1.35 -0.32
C THR A 273 -6.48 -1.49 0.24
N PRO A 274 -6.06 -2.65 0.77
CA PRO A 274 -4.68 -2.81 1.23
C PRO A 274 -3.67 -2.98 0.09
N TYR A 275 -4.13 -3.26 -1.14
CA TYR A 275 -3.27 -3.60 -2.28
C TYR A 275 -2.79 -2.38 -3.05
N LEU A 276 -1.65 -2.53 -3.72
CA LEU A 276 -1.14 -1.55 -4.66
C LEU A 276 -2.15 -1.30 -5.79
N GLY A 277 -2.19 -0.08 -6.33
CA GLY A 277 -3.13 0.30 -7.40
C GLY A 277 -4.48 0.82 -6.89
N SER A 278 -4.69 0.88 -5.57
CA SER A 278 -5.88 1.47 -4.94
C SER A 278 -5.63 2.84 -4.29
N SER A 279 -4.53 3.50 -4.64
CA SER A 279 -4.09 4.73 -4.01
C SER A 279 -4.98 5.93 -4.40
N VAL A 280 -5.17 6.87 -3.48
CA VAL A 280 -5.88 8.14 -3.68
C VAL A 280 -4.96 9.30 -3.31
N PRO A 281 -5.21 10.53 -3.82
CA PRO A 281 -4.38 11.70 -3.49
C PRO A 281 -4.25 11.92 -1.96
N PRO A 282 -3.04 11.80 -1.38
CA PRO A 282 -2.86 11.85 0.07
C PRO A 282 -3.17 13.23 0.67
N LEU A 283 -2.71 14.32 0.02
CA LEU A 283 -2.88 15.67 0.55
C LEU A 283 -4.37 16.09 0.63
N PRO A 284 -5.20 15.92 -0.42
CA PRO A 284 -6.64 16.14 -0.30
C PRO A 284 -7.32 15.24 0.73
N TRP A 285 -6.83 14.03 0.97
CA TRP A 285 -7.40 13.14 1.98
C TRP A 285 -7.06 13.61 3.40
N LEU A 286 -5.81 14.00 3.66
CA LEU A 286 -5.35 14.55 4.94
C LEU A 286 -6.09 15.85 5.29
N ARG A 287 -6.31 16.74 4.30
CA ARG A 287 -7.05 17.98 4.52
C ARG A 287 -8.48 17.75 4.98
N ARG A 288 -9.15 16.69 4.52
CA ARG A 288 -10.50 16.30 4.99
C ARG A 288 -10.52 15.76 6.42
N LYS A 289 -9.35 15.51 7.01
CA LYS A 289 -9.14 15.14 8.40
C LYS A 289 -8.56 16.30 9.22
N ASP A 290 -8.67 17.52 8.69
CA ASP A 290 -8.14 18.75 9.29
C ASP A 290 -6.61 18.76 9.46
N VAL A 291 -5.90 17.88 8.73
CA VAL A 291 -4.43 17.86 8.70
C VAL A 291 -3.94 18.68 7.52
N ARG A 292 -3.31 19.82 7.80
CA ARG A 292 -2.63 20.65 6.79
C ARG A 292 -1.17 20.24 6.67
N VAL A 293 -0.74 20.00 5.44
CA VAL A 293 0.62 19.68 5.03
C VAL A 293 0.97 20.66 3.92
N VAL A 294 1.89 21.59 4.19
CA VAL A 294 2.09 22.80 3.37
C VAL A 294 3.56 23.23 3.21
N ARG A 295 4.52 22.40 3.65
CA ARG A 295 5.95 22.71 3.55
C ARG A 295 6.60 21.99 2.40
#